data_AF-A0A537VKU6-F1
#
_entry.id   AF-A0A537VKU6-F1
#
_cell.length_a   1.000
_cell.length_b   1.000
_cell.length_c   1.000
_cell.angle_alpha   90.00
_cell.angle_beta   90.00
_cell.angle_gamma   90.00
#
_symmetry.space_group_name_H-M   'P 1'
#
loop_
_entity.id
_entity.type
_entity.pdbx_description
1 polymer ?
#
loop_
_entity_poly.entity_id
_entity_poly.type
_entity_poly.pdbx_seq_one_letter_code
_entity_poly.pdbx_strand_id
1 'polypeptide(L)'
;MLGIFAVLSALASPGAEFAVARDAPANDFSSLLEWKNQIAADIEHNKRYLPGVRTRGKIGVVYFDLNINRSGWVLPGTRIVTVDREIGSAALLLLQQSQPFPAPDHVGLRDAAFRILVPIRFYEIPPQQAAGLADLERRKLLECYQADREELEYQRRKAAYRKAEPPTDVHRVPEGCFEAKRQDAERERQDAERRRQQADALR
;
A
#
# COMPACT_ATOMS: atom_id res chain seq x y z
N MET A 1 28.85 -44.72 62.50
CA MET A 1 27.83 -45.73 62.85
C MET A 1 26.50 -45.24 62.34
N LEU A 2 25.95 -45.92 61.31
CA LEU A 2 24.56 -45.94 60.84
C LEU A 2 23.86 -44.59 60.49
N GLY A 3 23.08 -44.46 59.43
CA GLY A 3 22.54 -45.44 58.51
C GLY A 3 21.83 -44.72 57.35
N ILE A 4 21.83 -45.40 56.21
CA ILE A 4 21.18 -45.01 54.96
C ILE A 4 19.67 -45.07 55.14
N PHE A 5 18.96 -43.97 54.85
CA PHE A 5 17.55 -44.00 54.48
C PHE A 5 17.40 -43.36 53.11
N ALA A 6 17.26 -44.21 52.10
CA ALA A 6 16.82 -43.82 50.77
C ALA A 6 15.32 -43.54 50.82
N VAL A 7 14.90 -42.30 50.54
CA VAL A 7 13.50 -41.97 50.26
C VAL A 7 13.40 -41.64 48.78
N LEU A 8 12.82 -42.57 48.04
CA LEU A 8 12.29 -42.36 46.70
C LEU A 8 11.08 -41.43 46.81
N SER A 9 11.25 -40.14 46.51
CA SER A 9 10.13 -39.24 46.29
C SER A 9 9.83 -39.17 44.79
N ALA A 10 8.68 -39.76 44.44
CA ALA A 10 8.10 -39.77 43.12
C ALA A 10 7.93 -38.35 42.54
N LEU A 11 8.21 -38.24 41.24
CA LEU A 11 7.80 -37.13 40.40
C LEU A 11 6.27 -37.00 40.42
N ALA A 12 5.77 -35.92 41.01
CA ALA A 12 4.44 -35.42 40.74
C ALA A 12 4.59 -34.04 40.09
N SER A 13 4.53 -34.02 38.75
CA SER A 13 4.28 -32.80 37.98
C SER A 13 3.01 -32.15 38.52
N PRO A 14 3.02 -30.89 38.97
CA PRO A 14 1.77 -30.15 39.03
C PRO A 14 1.36 -29.94 37.58
N GLY A 15 0.33 -30.70 37.18
CA GLY A 15 -0.32 -30.53 35.90
C GLY A 15 -0.62 -29.05 35.70
N ALA A 16 -0.29 -28.57 34.50
CA ALA A 16 -0.87 -27.35 33.99
C ALA A 16 -2.39 -27.48 34.12
N GLU A 17 -2.97 -26.81 35.11
CA GLU A 17 -4.36 -26.46 35.08
C GLU A 17 -4.52 -25.51 33.90
N PHE A 18 -4.82 -26.09 32.73
CA PHE A 18 -5.47 -25.36 31.67
C PHE A 18 -6.79 -24.89 32.28
N ALA A 19 -6.81 -23.62 32.69
CA ALA A 19 -8.03 -22.93 33.04
C ALA A 19 -9.01 -23.17 31.88
N VAL A 20 -10.02 -23.99 32.16
CA VAL A 20 -11.14 -24.25 31.26
C VAL A 20 -11.70 -22.88 30.89
N ALA A 21 -11.71 -22.60 29.59
CA ALA A 21 -12.31 -21.39 29.05
C ALA A 21 -13.72 -21.26 29.63
N ARG A 22 -13.95 -20.23 30.45
CA ARG A 22 -15.31 -19.83 30.79
C ARG A 22 -15.99 -19.55 29.46
N ASP A 23 -17.11 -20.22 29.21
CA ASP A 23 -17.99 -19.96 28.07
C ASP A 23 -18.28 -18.47 28.00
N ALA A 24 -17.52 -17.76 27.16
CA ALA A 24 -17.93 -16.43 26.71
C ALA A 24 -19.15 -16.67 25.82
N PRO A 25 -20.25 -15.92 26.03
CA PRO A 25 -21.48 -16.15 25.27
C PRO A 25 -21.13 -16.06 23.78
N ALA A 26 -21.54 -17.08 23.00
CA ALA A 26 -21.21 -17.21 21.58
C ALA A 26 -21.52 -15.94 20.74
N ASN A 27 -22.40 -15.07 21.26
CA ASN A 27 -22.73 -13.77 20.72
C ASN A 27 -21.50 -12.84 20.61
N ASP A 28 -20.64 -12.75 21.63
CA ASP A 28 -19.54 -11.78 21.67
C ASP A 28 -18.45 -12.09 20.62
N PHE A 29 -18.22 -13.37 20.33
CA PHE A 29 -17.28 -13.80 19.29
C PHE A 29 -17.79 -13.51 17.88
N SER A 30 -19.09 -13.70 17.64
CA SER A 30 -19.73 -13.36 16.36
C SER A 30 -19.62 -11.87 16.08
N SER A 31 -19.91 -11.04 17.09
CA SER A 31 -19.80 -9.58 17.03
C SER A 31 -18.39 -9.09 16.72
N LEU A 32 -17.36 -9.70 17.33
CA LEU A 32 -15.96 -9.32 17.07
C LEU A 32 -15.51 -9.74 15.66
N LEU A 33 -15.98 -10.88 15.16
CA LEU A 33 -15.69 -11.34 13.81
C LEU A 33 -16.32 -10.43 12.76
N GLU A 34 -17.58 -10.04 12.96
CA GLU A 34 -18.29 -9.10 12.10
C GLU A 34 -17.60 -7.74 12.06
N TRP A 35 -17.23 -7.22 13.24
CA TRP A 35 -16.48 -5.97 13.33
C TRP A 35 -15.12 -6.03 12.63
N LYS A 36 -14.37 -7.14 12.80
CA LYS A 36 -13.13 -7.38 12.05
C LYS A 36 -13.37 -7.35 10.53
N ASN A 37 -14.45 -7.96 10.05
CA ASN A 37 -14.77 -7.96 8.62
C ASN A 37 -15.13 -6.57 8.12
N GLN A 38 -15.80 -5.76 8.93
CA GLN A 38 -16.11 -4.37 8.60
C GLN A 38 -14.85 -3.51 8.53
N ILE A 39 -13.95 -3.63 9.52
CA ILE A 39 -12.63 -2.99 9.48
C ILE A 39 -11.86 -3.41 8.21
N ALA A 40 -11.87 -4.71 7.88
CA ALA A 40 -11.22 -5.20 6.67
C ALA A 40 -11.83 -4.59 5.40
N ALA A 41 -13.16 -4.50 5.32
CA ALA A 41 -13.87 -3.90 4.21
C ALA A 41 -13.53 -2.42 4.03
N ASP A 42 -13.42 -1.66 5.12
CA ASP A 42 -13.04 -0.24 5.06
C ASP A 42 -11.60 -0.04 4.59
N ILE A 43 -10.66 -0.86 5.11
CA ILE A 43 -9.27 -0.83 4.66
C ILE A 43 -9.20 -1.19 3.16
N GLU A 44 -9.93 -2.22 2.72
CA GLU A 44 -9.99 -2.60 1.32
C GLU A 44 -10.60 -1.50 0.44
N HIS A 45 -11.71 -0.90 0.88
CA HIS A 45 -12.37 0.20 0.18
C HIS A 45 -11.42 1.38 -0.04
N ASN A 46 -10.67 1.75 1.00
CA ASN A 46 -9.80 2.91 0.96
C ASN A 46 -8.52 2.73 0.12
N LYS A 47 -8.18 1.50 -0.30
CA LYS A 47 -7.07 1.28 -1.25
C LYS A 47 -7.21 2.08 -2.53
N ARG A 48 -8.45 2.37 -2.96
CA ARG A 48 -8.74 3.15 -4.16
C ARG A 48 -8.24 4.60 -4.09
N TYR A 49 -7.96 5.11 -2.89
CA TYR A 49 -7.46 6.46 -2.67
C TYR A 49 -5.95 6.52 -2.42
N LEU A 50 -5.26 5.38 -2.47
CA LEU A 50 -3.81 5.37 -2.41
C LEU A 50 -3.23 5.99 -3.68
N PRO A 51 -2.14 6.79 -3.57
CA PRO A 51 -1.43 7.26 -4.74
C PRO A 51 -0.94 6.06 -5.57
N GLY A 52 -1.49 5.87 -6.78
CA GLY A 52 -1.24 4.70 -7.63
C GLY A 52 0.23 4.48 -8.03
N VAL A 53 1.12 5.41 -7.70
CA VAL A 53 2.57 5.32 -7.90
C VAL A 53 3.23 4.41 -6.85
N ARG A 54 2.64 4.23 -5.65
CA ARG A 54 3.29 3.55 -4.51
C ARG A 54 3.07 2.04 -4.44
N THR A 55 2.11 1.49 -5.19
CA THR A 55 1.73 0.06 -5.13
C THR A 55 1.65 -0.59 -6.52
N ARG A 56 2.05 0.14 -7.58
CA ARG A 56 2.00 -0.36 -8.97
C ARG A 56 2.86 -1.62 -9.12
N GLY A 57 2.24 -2.72 -9.57
CA GLY A 57 2.93 -4.01 -9.80
C GLY A 57 3.36 -4.78 -8.54
N LYS A 58 2.95 -4.35 -7.34
CA LYS A 58 3.32 -5.02 -6.09
C LYS A 58 2.22 -5.96 -5.63
N ILE A 59 2.61 -7.20 -5.32
CA ILE A 59 1.72 -8.24 -4.83
C ILE A 59 2.22 -8.67 -3.46
N GLY A 60 1.34 -8.74 -2.48
CA GLY A 60 1.71 -9.18 -1.13
C GLY A 60 0.56 -9.10 -0.15
N VAL A 61 0.72 -9.77 0.99
CA VAL A 61 -0.23 -9.67 2.10
C VAL A 61 0.39 -8.79 3.18
N VAL A 62 -0.37 -7.78 3.62
CA VAL A 62 -0.05 -7.00 4.81
C VAL A 62 -0.95 -7.48 5.93
N TYR A 63 -0.36 -7.73 7.08
CA TYR A 63 -1.11 -8.01 8.30
C TYR A 63 -1.11 -6.76 9.18
N PHE A 64 -2.29 -6.22 9.42
CA PHE A 64 -2.50 -5.16 10.38
C PHE A 64 -2.83 -5.79 11.73
N ASP A 65 -1.87 -5.80 12.65
CA ASP A 65 -2.07 -6.17 14.06
C ASP A 65 -2.47 -4.90 14.82
N LEU A 66 -3.77 -4.61 14.77
CA LEU A 66 -4.37 -3.39 15.27
C LEU A 66 -4.60 -3.48 16.77
N ASN A 67 -4.18 -2.45 17.50
CA ASN A 67 -4.71 -2.12 18.81
C ASN A 67 -5.72 -0.99 18.63
N ILE A 68 -7.00 -1.21 18.91
CA ILE A 68 -8.09 -0.27 18.56
C ILE A 68 -9.06 -0.09 19.72
N ASN A 69 -9.60 1.11 19.91
CA ASN A 69 -10.69 1.34 20.86
C ASN A 69 -12.08 1.13 20.23
N ARG A 70 -13.11 1.09 21.06
CA ARG A 70 -14.51 0.96 20.60
C ARG A 70 -14.96 2.10 19.67
N SER A 71 -14.37 3.29 19.81
CA SER A 71 -14.65 4.44 18.94
C SER A 71 -13.98 4.35 17.57
N GLY A 72 -13.26 3.26 17.27
CA GLY A 72 -12.65 3.03 15.97
C GLY A 72 -11.27 3.68 15.78
N TRP A 73 -10.68 4.23 16.85
CA TRP A 73 -9.35 4.82 16.78
C TRP A 73 -8.26 3.79 17.02
N VAL A 74 -7.26 3.80 16.16
CA VAL A 74 -6.06 2.99 16.35
C VAL A 74 -5.22 3.60 17.47
N LEU A 75 -4.88 2.75 18.44
CA LEU A 75 -4.11 3.07 19.62
C LEU A 75 -2.62 2.72 19.43
N PRO A 76 -1.73 3.24 20.31
CA PRO A 76 -0.33 2.82 20.36
C PRO A 76 -0.17 1.30 20.52
N GLY A 77 0.88 0.73 19.93
CA GLY A 77 1.14 -0.71 19.95
C GLY A 77 0.59 -1.49 18.75
N THR A 78 -0.05 -0.79 17.81
CA THR A 78 -0.41 -1.31 16.48
C THR A 78 0.82 -1.61 15.64
N ARG A 79 0.83 -2.73 14.92
CA ARG A 79 1.93 -3.18 14.07
C ARG A 79 1.45 -3.45 12.64
N ILE A 80 2.24 -3.03 11.66
CA ILE A 80 2.06 -3.36 10.25
C ILE A 80 3.12 -4.38 9.90
N VAL A 81 2.71 -5.62 9.62
CA VAL A 81 3.63 -6.73 9.35
C VAL A 81 3.60 -7.04 7.85
N THR A 82 4.75 -6.86 7.21
CA THR A 82 4.99 -7.20 5.81
C THR A 82 6.49 -7.35 5.57
N VAL A 83 6.85 -8.11 4.53
CA VAL A 83 8.25 -8.29 4.10
C VAL A 83 8.71 -7.21 3.11
N ASP A 84 7.77 -6.48 2.50
CA ASP A 84 8.04 -5.45 1.50
C ASP A 84 7.90 -4.05 2.11
N ARG A 85 9.00 -3.27 2.06
CA ARG A 85 9.08 -1.93 2.65
C ARG A 85 8.18 -0.90 1.95
N GLU A 86 8.03 -1.01 0.62
CA GLU A 86 7.20 -0.09 -0.17
C GLU A 86 5.73 -0.34 0.12
N ILE A 87 5.32 -1.62 0.15
CA ILE A 87 3.98 -2.04 0.59
C ILE A 87 3.73 -1.58 2.03
N GLY A 88 4.71 -1.72 2.94
CA GLY A 88 4.59 -1.26 4.33
C GLY A 88 4.34 0.24 4.44
N SER A 89 5.00 1.03 3.61
CA SER A 89 4.81 2.50 3.56
C SER A 89 3.43 2.89 3.02
N ALA A 90 2.94 2.17 2.01
CA ALA A 90 1.58 2.35 1.49
C ALA A 90 0.51 1.90 2.50
N ALA A 91 0.75 0.79 3.20
CA ALA A 91 -0.12 0.28 4.24
C ALA A 91 -0.25 1.26 5.43
N LEU A 92 0.82 1.95 5.80
CA LEU A 92 0.75 2.99 6.84
C LEU A 92 -0.18 4.13 6.44
N LEU A 93 -0.06 4.63 5.21
CA LEU A 93 -0.97 5.66 4.70
C LEU A 93 -2.41 5.15 4.64
N LEU A 94 -2.60 3.92 4.19
CA LEU A 94 -3.92 3.29 4.11
C LEU A 94 -4.60 3.22 5.48
N LEU A 95 -3.85 2.83 6.51
CA LEU A 95 -4.33 2.77 7.89
C LEU A 95 -4.66 4.16 8.45
N GLN A 96 -3.89 5.18 8.10
CA GLN A 96 -4.17 6.56 8.51
C GLN A 96 -5.44 7.09 7.85
N GLN A 97 -5.65 6.80 6.57
CA GLN A 97 -6.83 7.25 5.82
C GLN A 97 -8.11 6.50 6.20
N SER A 98 -7.99 5.28 6.69
CA SER A 98 -9.14 4.43 7.05
C SER A 98 -9.70 4.72 8.45
N GLN A 99 -9.08 5.63 9.19
CA GLN A 99 -9.53 5.99 10.53
C GLN A 99 -10.44 7.22 10.53
N PRO A 100 -11.41 7.28 11.46
CA PRO A 100 -11.76 6.22 12.42
C PRO A 100 -12.54 5.08 11.75
N PHE A 101 -12.38 3.86 12.27
CA PHE A 101 -13.19 2.71 11.86
C PHE A 101 -14.60 2.79 12.49
N PRO A 102 -15.60 2.12 11.91
CA PRO A 102 -16.93 2.04 12.49
C PRO A 102 -16.86 1.37 13.86
N ALA A 103 -17.67 1.88 14.79
CA ALA A 103 -17.87 1.23 16.07
C ALA A 103 -18.62 -0.11 15.86
N PRO A 104 -18.35 -1.13 16.67
CA PRO A 104 -19.07 -2.40 16.58
C PRO A 104 -20.55 -2.19 16.90
N ASP A 105 -21.44 -2.84 16.13
CA ASP A 105 -22.90 -2.68 16.23
C ASP A 105 -23.49 -3.12 17.58
N HIS A 106 -22.73 -3.87 18.38
CA HIS A 106 -23.18 -4.42 19.65
C HIS A 106 -22.81 -3.53 20.84
N VAL A 107 -23.85 -3.01 21.50
CA VAL A 107 -23.81 -2.06 22.62
C VAL A 107 -23.12 -2.61 23.89
N GLY A 108 -22.83 -3.93 23.96
CA GLY A 108 -22.32 -4.62 25.15
C GLY A 108 -20.79 -4.64 25.32
N LEU A 109 -20.00 -4.26 24.31
CA LEU A 109 -18.55 -4.19 24.44
C LEU A 109 -18.18 -3.02 25.36
N ARG A 110 -17.53 -3.32 26.49
CA ARG A 110 -16.99 -2.28 27.39
C ARG A 110 -15.99 -1.42 26.64
N ASP A 111 -15.80 -0.17 27.08
CA ASP A 111 -14.70 0.66 26.60
C ASP A 111 -13.37 -0.02 26.94
N ALA A 112 -12.84 -0.73 25.96
CA ALA A 112 -11.65 -1.53 26.04
C ALA A 112 -10.81 -1.33 24.77
N ALA A 113 -9.52 -1.65 24.90
CA ALA A 113 -8.62 -1.79 23.77
C ALA A 113 -8.72 -3.22 23.23
N PHE A 114 -8.95 -3.35 21.95
CA PHE A 114 -9.10 -4.64 21.26
C PHE A 114 -7.88 -4.87 20.38
N ARG A 115 -7.40 -6.13 20.38
CA ARG A 115 -6.34 -6.54 19.48
C ARG A 115 -6.91 -7.35 18.33
N ILE A 116 -6.83 -6.81 17.12
CA ILE A 116 -7.46 -7.39 15.92
C ILE A 116 -6.41 -7.56 14.84
N LEU A 117 -6.32 -8.78 14.27
CA LEU A 117 -5.46 -9.07 13.14
C LEU A 117 -6.26 -9.04 11.84
N VAL A 118 -5.92 -8.10 10.95
CA VAL A 118 -6.61 -7.92 9.66
C VAL A 118 -5.63 -8.16 8.50
N PRO A 119 -5.77 -9.27 7.76
CA PRO A 119 -4.97 -9.52 6.57
C PRO A 119 -5.56 -8.79 5.36
N ILE A 120 -4.72 -8.03 4.66
CA ILE A 120 -5.11 -7.19 3.53
C ILE A 120 -4.17 -7.51 2.36
N ARG A 121 -4.76 -7.88 1.22
CA ARG A 121 -3.99 -8.35 0.07
C ARG A 121 -3.79 -7.23 -0.92
N PHE A 122 -2.55 -6.82 -1.13
CA PHE A 122 -2.19 -5.95 -2.24
C PHE A 122 -2.11 -6.82 -3.48
N TYR A 123 -2.98 -6.55 -4.44
CA TYR A 123 -2.97 -7.17 -5.75
C TYR A 123 -2.59 -6.12 -6.79
N GLU A 124 -2.04 -6.60 -7.89
CA GLU A 124 -1.84 -5.80 -9.09
C GLU A 124 -3.17 -5.17 -9.52
N ILE A 125 -3.17 -3.86 -9.76
CA ILE A 125 -4.30 -3.17 -10.40
C ILE A 125 -4.58 -3.92 -11.71
N PRO A 126 -5.83 -4.37 -11.98
CA PRO A 126 -6.12 -5.12 -13.18
C PRO A 126 -5.58 -4.40 -14.42
N PRO A 127 -4.96 -5.11 -15.38
CA PRO A 127 -4.28 -4.51 -16.52
C PRO A 127 -5.19 -3.57 -17.33
N GLN A 128 -6.51 -3.71 -17.23
CA GLN A 128 -7.50 -2.87 -17.89
C GLN A 128 -7.57 -1.44 -17.31
N GLN A 129 -7.48 -1.30 -15.98
CA GLN A 129 -7.44 0.01 -15.31
C GLN A 129 -6.04 0.62 -15.36
N ALA A 130 -4.99 -0.21 -15.29
CA ALA A 130 -3.62 0.22 -15.52
C ALA A 130 -3.37 0.66 -16.98
N ALA A 131 -3.97 -0.03 -17.96
CA ALA A 131 -3.98 0.38 -19.36
C ALA A 131 -4.70 1.71 -19.53
N GLY A 132 -5.86 1.91 -18.89
CA GLY A 132 -6.55 3.20 -18.93
C GLY A 132 -5.70 4.37 -18.41
N LEU A 133 -4.94 4.16 -17.33
CA LEU A 133 -3.99 5.15 -16.79
C LEU A 133 -2.77 5.34 -17.68
N ALA A 134 -2.18 4.26 -18.21
CA ALA A 134 -1.06 4.31 -19.14
C ALA A 134 -1.46 5.00 -20.46
N ASP A 135 -2.68 4.78 -20.94
CA ASP A 135 -3.25 5.42 -22.12
C ASP A 135 -3.53 6.91 -21.87
N LEU A 136 -3.92 7.30 -20.66
CA LEU A 136 -4.03 8.70 -20.27
C LEU A 136 -2.66 9.38 -20.18
N GLU A 137 -1.69 8.74 -19.53
CA GLU A 137 -0.30 9.21 -19.47
C GLU A 137 0.30 9.37 -20.88
N ARG A 138 0.07 8.37 -21.77
CA ARG A 138 0.51 8.39 -23.16
C ARG A 138 -0.19 9.48 -23.97
N ARG A 139 -1.50 9.67 -23.80
CA ARG A 139 -2.24 10.77 -24.45
C ARG A 139 -1.71 12.13 -24.03
N LYS A 140 -1.52 12.35 -22.72
CA LYS A 140 -0.93 13.60 -22.20
C LYS A 140 0.46 13.86 -22.77
N LEU A 141 1.29 12.82 -22.87
CA LEU A 141 2.63 12.96 -23.46
C LEU A 141 2.57 13.35 -24.94
N LEU A 142 1.67 12.74 -25.71
CA LEU A 142 1.45 13.09 -27.11
C LEU A 142 0.96 14.54 -27.27
N GLU A 143 0.04 14.99 -26.42
CA GLU A 143 -0.42 16.38 -26.37
C GLU A 143 0.74 17.34 -26.09
N CYS A 144 1.64 16.99 -25.15
CA CYS A 144 2.83 17.79 -24.85
C CYS A 144 3.79 17.88 -26.04
N TYR A 145 4.03 16.80 -26.78
CA TYR A 145 4.86 16.84 -27.99
C TYR A 145 4.18 17.61 -29.13
N GLN A 146 2.85 17.57 -29.22
CA GLN A 146 2.12 18.38 -30.18
C GLN A 146 2.21 19.87 -29.87
N ALA A 147 2.01 20.27 -28.60
CA ALA A 147 2.13 21.65 -28.17
C ALA A 147 3.53 22.23 -28.45
N ASP A 148 4.58 21.44 -28.24
CA ASP A 148 5.95 21.83 -28.59
C ASP A 148 6.11 22.13 -30.09
N ARG A 149 5.56 21.28 -30.96
CA ARG A 149 5.62 21.49 -32.42
C ARG A 149 4.90 22.78 -32.81
N GLU A 150 3.71 22.99 -32.27
CA GLU A 150 2.89 24.18 -32.54
C GLU A 150 3.59 25.46 -32.06
N GLU A 151 4.22 25.44 -30.88
CA GLU A 151 5.00 26.57 -30.36
C GLU A 151 6.24 26.82 -31.22
N LEU A 152 7.00 25.80 -31.62
CA LEU A 152 8.15 25.97 -32.53
C LEU A 152 7.72 26.57 -33.87
N GLU A 153 6.61 26.10 -34.44
CA GLU A 153 6.06 26.66 -35.69
C GLU A 153 5.62 28.11 -35.53
N TYR A 154 4.96 28.44 -34.43
CA TYR A 154 4.62 29.83 -34.09
C TYR A 154 5.88 30.70 -34.01
N GLN A 155 6.89 30.26 -33.28
CA GLN A 155 8.13 31.01 -33.11
C GLN A 155 8.91 31.14 -34.43
N ARG A 156 8.96 30.10 -35.26
CA ARG A 156 9.58 30.14 -36.60
C ARG A 156 8.89 31.14 -37.52
N ARG A 157 7.55 31.15 -37.55
CA ARG A 157 6.78 32.15 -38.31
C ARG A 157 7.08 33.57 -37.84
N LYS A 158 7.17 33.77 -36.53
CA LYS A 158 7.50 35.06 -35.92
C LYS A 158 8.94 35.50 -36.21
N ALA A 159 9.89 34.57 -36.17
CA ALA A 159 11.29 34.82 -36.52
C ALA A 159 11.44 35.20 -38.00
N ALA A 160 10.74 34.51 -38.91
CA ALA A 160 10.71 34.83 -40.33
C ALA A 160 10.18 36.24 -40.60
N TYR A 161 9.07 36.63 -39.95
CA TYR A 161 8.54 38.00 -40.04
C TYR A 161 9.54 39.05 -39.56
N ARG A 162 10.31 38.73 -38.52
CA ARG A 162 11.32 39.62 -37.93
C ARG A 162 12.70 39.54 -38.59
N LYS A 163 12.88 38.68 -39.59
CA LYS A 163 14.20 38.35 -40.19
C LYS A 163 15.25 37.94 -39.15
N ALA A 164 14.83 37.23 -38.12
CA ALA A 164 15.69 36.70 -37.07
C ALA A 164 15.94 35.20 -37.28
N GLU A 165 16.97 34.66 -36.62
CA GLU A 165 17.25 33.23 -36.63
C GLU A 165 16.12 32.44 -35.93
N PRO A 166 15.62 31.34 -36.53
CA PRO A 166 14.54 30.56 -35.95
C PRO A 166 15.03 29.77 -34.72
N PRO A 167 14.23 29.70 -33.63
CA PRO A 167 14.60 28.91 -32.47
C PRO A 167 14.56 27.41 -32.75
N THR A 168 15.48 26.69 -32.13
CA THR A 168 15.56 25.21 -32.13
C THR A 168 14.80 24.58 -30.99
N ASP A 169 14.59 25.32 -29.89
CA ASP A 169 14.04 24.80 -28.64
C ASP A 169 12.81 25.55 -28.15
N VAL A 170 11.94 24.82 -27.46
CA VAL A 170 10.69 25.31 -26.88
C VAL A 170 10.97 25.91 -25.51
N HIS A 171 10.60 27.18 -25.33
CA HIS A 171 10.78 27.88 -24.05
C HIS A 171 9.49 27.98 -23.23
N ARG A 172 8.33 27.77 -23.88
CA ARG A 172 7.00 27.80 -23.26
C ARG A 172 6.36 26.44 -23.40
N VAL A 173 6.19 25.75 -22.28
CA VAL A 173 5.55 24.44 -22.24
C VAL A 173 4.29 24.50 -21.37
N PRO A 174 3.21 23.78 -21.72
CA PRO A 174 2.05 23.64 -20.86
C PRO A 174 2.40 23.00 -19.51
N GLU A 175 1.59 23.26 -18.50
CA GLU A 175 1.80 22.75 -17.14
C GLU A 175 1.83 21.21 -17.12
N GLY A 176 2.81 20.65 -16.41
CA GLY A 176 2.98 19.20 -16.27
C GLY A 176 3.64 18.49 -17.46
N CYS A 177 3.96 19.20 -18.55
CA CYS A 177 4.64 18.59 -19.70
C CYS A 177 6.13 18.31 -19.45
N PHE A 178 6.78 19.12 -18.61
CA PHE A 178 8.18 18.89 -18.24
C PHE A 178 8.33 17.59 -17.44
N GLU A 179 7.47 17.40 -16.43
CA GLU A 179 7.43 16.19 -15.61
C GLU A 179 7.12 14.96 -16.45
N ALA A 180 6.14 15.05 -17.35
CA ALA A 180 5.73 13.94 -18.20
C ALA A 180 6.87 13.45 -19.11
N LYS A 181 7.60 14.37 -19.76
CA LYS A 181 8.74 14.03 -20.62
C LYS A 181 9.93 13.48 -19.83
N ARG A 182 10.20 14.02 -18.64
CA ARG A 182 11.27 13.51 -17.77
C ARG A 182 11.00 12.07 -17.33
N GLN A 183 9.77 11.77 -16.92
CA GLN A 183 9.37 10.41 -16.56
C GLN A 183 9.48 9.46 -17.76
N ASP A 184 9.12 9.93 -18.95
CA ASP A 184 9.25 9.14 -20.18
C ASP A 184 10.71 8.78 -20.50
N ALA A 185 11.60 9.77 -20.47
CA ALA A 185 13.02 9.56 -20.69
C ALA A 185 13.65 8.60 -19.65
N GLU A 186 13.18 8.64 -18.40
CA GLU A 186 13.63 7.72 -17.36
C GLU A 186 13.18 6.28 -17.64
N ARG A 187 11.93 6.09 -18.10
CA ARG A 187 11.43 4.77 -18.51
C ARG A 187 12.23 4.19 -19.67
N GLU A 188 12.52 4.99 -20.69
CA GLU A 188 13.33 4.56 -21.83
C GLU A 188 14.74 4.12 -21.41
N ARG A 189 15.36 4.84 -20.47
CA ARG A 189 16.67 4.46 -19.90
C ARG A 189 16.59 3.13 -19.17
N GLN A 190 15.60 2.95 -18.30
CA GLN A 190 15.39 1.71 -17.58
C GLN A 190 15.11 0.53 -18.54
N ASP A 191 14.34 0.76 -19.60
CA ASP A 191 14.08 -0.25 -20.63
C ASP A 191 15.35 -0.62 -21.40
N ALA A 192 16.18 0.36 -21.76
CA ALA A 192 17.45 0.11 -22.42
C ALA A 192 18.41 -0.68 -21.52
N GLU A 193 18.48 -0.35 -20.23
CA GLU A 193 19.28 -1.09 -19.25
C GLU A 193 18.79 -2.52 -19.07
N ARG A 194 17.47 -2.73 -18.93
CA ARG A 194 16.87 -4.06 -18.85
C ARG A 194 17.21 -4.90 -20.09
N ARG A 195 17.09 -4.32 -21.29
CA ARG A 195 17.43 -5.02 -22.55
C ARG A 195 18.91 -5.39 -22.62
N ARG A 196 19.81 -4.52 -22.14
CA ARG A 196 21.25 -4.82 -22.06
C ARG A 196 21.53 -5.97 -21.10
N GLN A 197 20.97 -5.92 -19.89
CA GLN A 197 21.12 -6.98 -18.90
C GLN A 197 20.59 -8.33 -19.41
N GLN A 198 19.47 -8.33 -20.12
CA GLN A 198 18.93 -9.55 -20.75
C GLN A 198 19.86 -10.08 -21.85
N ALA A 199 20.44 -9.21 -22.67
CA ALA A 199 21.38 -9.60 -23.70
C ALA A 199 22.69 -10.18 -23.12
N ASP A 200 23.18 -9.62 -22.01
CA ASP A 200 24.37 -10.12 -21.33
C ASP A 200 24.12 -11.45 -20.61
N ALA A 201 22.91 -11.68 -20.09
CA ALA A 201 22.52 -12.94 -19.44
C ALA A 201 22.35 -14.12 -20.41
N LEU A 202 22.27 -13.85 -21.72
CA LEU A 202 22.13 -14.86 -22.78
C LEU A 202 23.46 -15.20 -23.47
N ARG A 203 24.57 -14.60 -23.02
CA ARG A 203 25.94 -14.88 -23.47
C ARG A 203 26.67 -15.78 -22.49
#